data_AF-A0A7L4ZKE8-F1
#
_entry.id   AF-A0A7L4ZKE8-F1
#
_cell.length_a   1.000
_cell.length_b   1.000
_cell.length_c   1.000
_cell.angle_alpha   90.00
_cell.angle_beta   90.00
_cell.angle_gamma   90.00
#
_symmetry.space_group_name_H-M   'P 1'
#
loop_
_entity.id
_entity.type
_entity.pdbx_description
1 polymer ?
#
loop_
_entity_poly.entity_id
_entity_poly.type
_entity_poly.pdbx_seq_one_letter_code
_entity_poly.pdbx_strand_id
1 'polypeptide(L)'
;MVKVDVIVNYFVALAVPRIVFVILKMTKEFGGGPAINSSLKDISFRYGMEEGIGVLIFLGILLYNLSNRLVHKYYSDKIKKERKENKLLTNEILKQINMYPISKPLKQKLISAYILQTYY
;
A
#
# COMPACT_ATOMS: atom_id res chain seq x y z
N MET A 1 -12.53 9.13 12.19
CA MET A 1 -12.94 8.45 10.94
C MET A 1 -11.70 7.95 10.21
N VAL A 2 -11.57 6.64 10.07
CA VAL A 2 -10.40 6.00 9.44
C VAL A 2 -10.40 6.32 7.94
N LYS A 3 -9.22 6.60 7.38
CA LYS A 3 -9.05 7.02 5.98
C LYS A 3 -8.81 5.82 5.09
N VAL A 4 -9.42 5.81 3.90
CA VAL A 4 -9.42 4.64 3.00
C VAL A 4 -8.00 4.27 2.57
N ASP A 5 -7.18 5.26 2.22
CA ASP A 5 -5.77 5.05 1.83
C ASP A 5 -4.93 4.42 2.95
N VAL A 6 -5.16 4.84 4.19
CA VAL A 6 -4.45 4.28 5.35
C VAL A 6 -4.83 2.81 5.56
N ILE A 7 -6.13 2.50 5.47
CA ILE A 7 -6.62 1.11 5.57
C ILE A 7 -5.99 0.25 4.48
N VAL A 8 -6.03 0.70 3.23
CA VAL A 8 -5.47 -0.05 2.09
C VAL A 8 -3.97 -0.29 2.30
N ASN A 9 -3.21 0.73 2.71
CA ASN A 9 -1.77 0.59 2.92
C ASN A 9 -1.42 -0.40 4.03
N TYR A 10 -2.09 -0.34 5.18
CA TYR A 10 -1.87 -1.30 6.27
C TYR A 10 -2.37 -2.70 5.93
N PHE A 11 -3.51 -2.80 5.24
CA PHE A 11 -4.05 -4.08 4.80
C PHE A 11 -3.06 -4.78 3.87
N VAL A 12 -2.55 -4.10 2.85
CA VAL A 12 -1.55 -4.67 1.93
C VAL A 12 -0.25 -5.02 2.66
N ALA A 13 0.23 -4.14 3.55
CA ALA A 13 1.45 -4.35 4.31
C ALA A 13 1.42 -5.56 5.27
N LEU A 14 0.24 -5.97 5.73
CA LEU A 14 0.09 -7.07 6.69
C LEU A 14 -0.48 -8.34 6.06
N ALA A 15 -1.52 -8.20 5.22
CA ALA A 15 -2.21 -9.33 4.63
C ALA A 15 -1.31 -10.08 3.64
N VAL A 16 -0.55 -9.36 2.81
CA VAL A 16 0.29 -10.00 1.78
C VAL A 16 1.43 -10.80 2.42
N PRO A 17 2.26 -10.26 3.34
CA PRO A 17 3.27 -11.08 4.01
C PRO A 17 2.67 -12.27 4.76
N ARG A 18 1.50 -12.10 5.39
CA ARG A 18 0.78 -13.19 6.05
C ARG A 18 0.38 -14.29 5.07
N ILE A 19 -0.16 -13.93 3.90
CA ILE A 19 -0.56 -14.90 2.87
C ILE A 19 0.67 -15.68 2.38
N VAL A 20 1.77 -14.98 2.09
CA VAL A 20 3.04 -15.61 1.69
C VAL A 20 3.50 -16.62 2.75
N PHE A 21 3.49 -16.22 4.02
CA PHE A 21 3.87 -17.10 5.12
C PHE A 21 2.95 -18.32 5.26
N VAL A 22 1.63 -18.13 5.15
CA VAL A 22 0.66 -19.24 5.24
C VAL A 22 0.85 -20.24 4.10
N ILE A 23 1.08 -19.77 2.88
CA ILE A 23 1.35 -20.64 1.73
C ILE A 23 2.59 -21.50 1.98
N LEU A 24 3.68 -20.90 2.45
CA LEU A 24 4.92 -21.64 2.75
C LEU A 24 4.77 -22.63 3.91
N LYS A 25 3.95 -22.29 4.91
CA LYS A 25 3.62 -23.19 6.00
C LYS A 25 2.78 -24.39 5.53
N MET A 26 1.89 -24.20 4.56
CA MET A 26 1.05 -25.27 4.01
C MET A 26 1.84 -26.31 3.23
N THR A 27 3.04 -25.98 2.72
CA THR A 27 3.90 -26.95 2.02
C THR A 27 4.73 -27.82 2.97
N LYS A 28 4.52 -27.73 4.29
CA LYS A 28 5.28 -28.51 5.28
C LYS A 28 4.53 -29.78 5.66
N GLU A 29 5.27 -30.89 5.70
CA GLU A 29 4.75 -32.20 6.11
C GLU A 29 4.46 -32.31 7.61
N PHE A 30 5.03 -31.38 8.40
CA PHE A 30 4.88 -31.30 9.84
C PHE A 30 4.10 -30.04 10.26
N GLY A 31 3.39 -30.13 11.39
CA GLY A 31 2.56 -29.04 11.93
C GLY A 31 3.21 -28.24 13.07
N GLY A 32 2.46 -27.27 13.60
CA GLY A 32 2.83 -26.54 14.83
C GLY A 32 4.08 -25.67 14.73
N GLY A 33 4.82 -25.56 15.84
CA GLY A 33 6.05 -24.76 15.96
C GLY A 33 7.15 -25.13 14.94
N PRO A 34 7.45 -26.42 14.71
CA PRO A 34 8.43 -26.82 13.69
C PRO A 34 8.09 -26.31 12.29
N ALA A 35 6.80 -26.34 11.91
CA ALA A 35 6.34 -25.82 10.61
C ALA A 35 6.60 -24.32 10.48
N ILE A 36 6.36 -23.57 11.55
CA ILE A 36 6.60 -22.13 11.62
C ILE A 36 8.10 -21.84 11.46
N ASN A 37 8.95 -22.50 12.25
CA ASN A 37 10.39 -22.27 12.23
C ASN A 37 11.00 -22.63 10.87
N SER A 38 10.61 -23.76 10.29
CA SER A 38 11.07 -24.16 8.96
C SER A 38 10.61 -23.18 7.87
N SER A 39 9.36 -22.70 7.95
CA SER A 39 8.85 -21.75 6.95
C SER A 39 9.52 -20.38 7.04
N LEU A 40 9.78 -19.90 8.25
CA LEU A 40 10.55 -18.66 8.47
C LEU A 40 11.99 -18.81 7.97
N LYS A 41 12.64 -19.95 8.25
CA LYS A 41 13.97 -20.25 7.73
C LYS A 41 13.99 -20.32 6.19
N ASP A 42 12.94 -20.83 5.56
CA ASP A 42 12.88 -20.89 4.10
C ASP A 42 12.67 -19.51 3.46
N ILE A 43 11.86 -18.64 4.09
CA ILE A 43 11.68 -17.24 3.66
C ILE A 43 13.01 -16.50 3.63
N SER A 44 13.92 -16.80 4.55
CA SER A 44 15.26 -16.22 4.61
C SER A 44 16.31 -17.00 3.84
N PHE A 45 15.95 -17.82 2.84
CA PHE A 45 16.92 -18.60 2.05
C PHE A 45 17.81 -19.51 2.91
N ARG A 46 17.23 -20.10 3.96
CA ARG A 46 17.88 -21.03 4.90
C ARG A 46 18.90 -20.41 5.86
N TYR A 47 18.98 -19.08 5.95
CA TYR A 47 19.84 -18.42 6.94
C TYR A 47 19.36 -18.67 8.38
N GLY A 48 18.07 -18.47 8.64
CA GLY A 48 17.54 -18.65 9.99
C GLY A 48 16.14 -18.06 10.19
N MET A 49 15.55 -18.38 11.34
CA MET A 49 14.20 -17.93 11.67
C MET A 49 14.14 -16.42 11.90
N GLU A 50 15.13 -15.85 12.56
CA GLU A 50 15.21 -14.43 12.90
C GLU A 50 15.27 -13.58 11.62
N GLU A 51 16.08 -14.00 10.67
CA GLU A 51 16.18 -13.39 9.35
C GLU A 51 14.86 -13.53 8.59
N GLY A 52 14.15 -14.66 8.74
CA GLY A 52 12.83 -14.88 8.13
C GLY A 52 11.79 -13.89 8.60
N ILE A 53 11.80 -13.59 9.90
CA ILE A 53 10.96 -12.55 10.50
C ILE A 53 11.36 -11.18 9.93
N GLY A 54 12.66 -10.89 9.86
CA GLY A 54 13.18 -9.66 9.26
C GLY A 54 12.72 -9.45 7.81
N VAL A 55 12.77 -10.49 6.99
CA VAL A 55 12.32 -10.46 5.59
C VAL A 55 10.82 -10.14 5.51
N LEU A 56 9.97 -10.75 6.35
CA LEU A 56 8.54 -10.46 6.35
C LEU A 56 8.23 -9.02 6.78
N ILE A 57 8.94 -8.49 7.78
CA ILE A 57 8.81 -7.10 8.21
C ILE A 57 9.21 -6.16 7.08
N PHE A 58 10.38 -6.40 6.47
CA PHE A 58 10.87 -5.62 5.36
C PHE A 58 9.92 -5.64 4.16
N LEU A 59 9.38 -6.82 3.82
CA LEU A 59 8.37 -6.98 2.79
C LEU A 59 7.12 -6.15 3.09
N GLY A 60 6.64 -6.16 4.34
CA GLY A 60 5.52 -5.32 4.76
C GLY A 60 5.77 -3.82 4.56
N ILE A 61 6.96 -3.33 4.91
CA ILE A 61 7.37 -1.93 4.71
C ILE A 61 7.43 -1.57 3.21
N LEU A 62 8.01 -2.45 2.38
CA LEU A 62 8.06 -2.25 0.93
C LEU A 62 6.65 -2.18 0.33
N LEU A 63 5.78 -3.09 0.74
CA LEU A 63 4.40 -3.16 0.27
C LEU A 63 3.56 -1.97 0.72
N TYR A 64 3.77 -1.47 1.95
CA TYR A 64 3.16 -0.22 2.41
C TYR A 64 3.53 0.95 1.49
N ASN A 65 4.82 1.09 1.17
CA ASN A 65 5.31 2.15 0.29
C ASN A 65 4.79 2.01 -1.15
N LEU A 66 4.74 0.78 -1.66
CA LEU A 66 4.19 0.49 -2.98
C LEU A 66 2.70 0.83 -3.05
N SER A 67 1.92 0.38 -2.06
CA SER A 67 0.50 0.67 -1.94
C SER A 67 0.26 2.18 -1.89
N ASN A 68 1.03 2.92 -1.09
CA ASN A 68 0.90 4.38 -1.01
C ASN A 68 1.11 5.06 -2.37
N ARG A 69 2.08 4.59 -3.17
CA ARG A 69 2.31 5.09 -4.54
C ARG A 69 1.16 4.75 -5.48
N LEU A 70 0.63 3.54 -5.41
CA LEU A 70 -0.49 3.09 -6.24
C LEU A 70 -1.77 3.85 -5.92
N VAL A 71 -2.09 4.05 -4.64
CA VAL A 71 -3.25 4.83 -4.21
C VAL A 71 -3.13 6.28 -4.69
N HIS A 72 -1.95 6.90 -4.53
CA HIS A 72 -1.71 8.24 -5.08
C HIS A 72 -1.93 8.29 -6.60
N LYS A 73 -1.37 7.33 -7.34
CA LYS A 73 -1.52 7.25 -8.79
C LYS A 73 -3.00 7.10 -9.19
N TYR A 74 -3.74 6.22 -8.52
CA TYR A 74 -5.17 6.02 -8.76
C TYR A 74 -5.96 7.32 -8.64
N TYR A 75 -5.79 8.06 -7.54
CA TYR A 75 -6.49 9.35 -7.36
C TYR A 75 -6.02 10.42 -8.34
N SER A 76 -4.73 10.48 -8.66
CA SER A 76 -4.19 11.41 -9.66
C SER A 76 -4.79 11.16 -11.04
N ASP A 77 -4.84 9.90 -11.48
CA ASP A 77 -5.40 9.50 -12.77
C ASP A 77 -6.90 9.74 -12.81
N LYS A 78 -7.63 9.49 -11.71
CA LYS A 78 -9.04 9.82 -11.56
C LYS A 78 -9.30 11.33 -11.76
N ILE A 79 -8.54 12.18 -11.08
CA ILE A 79 -8.67 13.65 -11.19
C ILE A 79 -8.40 14.12 -12.63
N LYS A 80 -7.34 13.58 -13.27
CA LYS A 80 -6.99 13.91 -14.66
C LYS A 80 -8.12 13.53 -15.62
N LYS A 81 -8.70 12.34 -15.43
CA LYS A 81 -9.83 11.85 -16.23
C LYS A 81 -11.06 12.76 -16.07
N GLU A 82 -11.43 13.07 -14.83
CA GLU A 82 -12.60 13.92 -14.53
C GLU A 82 -12.44 15.35 -15.08
N ARG A 83 -11.23 15.93 -15.02
CA ARG A 83 -10.96 17.24 -15.65
C ARG A 83 -11.15 17.19 -17.17
N LYS A 84 -10.68 16.13 -17.81
CA LYS A 84 -10.79 15.95 -19.27
C LYS A 84 -12.24 15.77 -19.69
N GLU A 85 -13.03 15.01 -18.93
CA GLU A 85 -14.41 14.67 -19.26
C GLU A 85 -15.39 15.80 -18.92
N ASN A 86 -15.27 16.39 -17.72
CA ASN A 86 -16.25 17.34 -17.19
C ASN A 86 -15.82 18.80 -17.34
N LYS A 87 -14.62 19.09 -17.90
CA LYS A 87 -14.04 20.43 -18.06
C LYS A 87 -14.08 21.29 -16.78
N LEU A 88 -13.95 20.64 -15.62
CA LEU A 88 -14.07 21.28 -14.31
C LEU A 88 -13.04 22.39 -14.12
N LEU A 89 -13.46 23.46 -13.45
CA LEU A 89 -12.58 24.54 -13.04
C LEU A 89 -11.60 24.07 -11.95
N THR A 90 -10.42 24.69 -11.87
CA THR A 90 -9.39 24.39 -10.87
C THR A 90 -9.95 24.38 -9.44
N ASN A 91 -10.83 25.33 -9.10
CA ASN A 91 -11.44 25.43 -7.77
C ASN A 91 -12.40 24.27 -7.46
N GLU A 92 -13.07 23.71 -8.46
CA GLU A 92 -14.00 22.59 -8.30
C GLU A 92 -13.22 21.31 -8.00
N ILE A 93 -12.12 21.09 -8.72
CA ILE A 93 -11.22 19.95 -8.48
C ILE A 93 -10.60 20.02 -7.08
N LEU A 94 -10.18 21.20 -6.63
CA LEU A 94 -9.64 21.37 -5.27
C LEU A 94 -10.70 21.05 -4.19
N LYS A 95 -11.95 21.50 -4.39
CA LYS A 95 -13.06 21.12 -3.49
C LYS A 95 -13.30 19.62 -3.50
N GLN A 96 -13.26 18.99 -4.68
CA GLN A 96 -13.47 17.56 -4.83
C GLN A 96 -12.37 16.73 -4.14
N ILE A 97 -11.09 17.11 -4.27
CA ILE A 97 -9.99 16.46 -3.54
C ILE A 97 -10.21 16.53 -2.03
N ASN A 98 -10.71 17.68 -1.55
CA ASN A 98 -11.04 17.85 -0.14
C ASN A 98 -12.21 17.00 0.33
N MET A 99 -13.13 16.62 -0.56
CA MET A 99 -14.24 15.70 -0.25
C MET A 99 -13.80 14.23 -0.19
N TYR A 100 -12.68 13.84 -0.79
CA TYR A 100 -12.25 12.44 -0.79
C TYR A 100 -12.02 11.88 0.63
N PRO A 101 -12.42 10.61 0.89
CA PRO A 101 -12.26 9.96 2.19
C PRO A 101 -10.82 9.46 2.44
N ILE A 102 -9.84 10.26 2.02
CA ILE A 102 -8.41 9.97 2.13
C ILE A 102 -7.73 10.82 3.21
N SER A 103 -6.51 10.43 3.57
CA SER A 103 -5.68 11.09 4.57
C SER A 103 -5.28 12.51 4.16
N LYS A 104 -5.06 13.37 5.17
CA LYS A 104 -4.59 14.75 4.94
C LYS A 104 -3.27 14.79 4.15
N PRO A 105 -2.25 13.95 4.45
CA PRO A 105 -1.02 13.92 3.67
C PRO A 105 -1.24 13.59 2.20
N LEU A 106 -2.12 12.61 1.91
CA LEU A 106 -2.42 12.26 0.53
C LEU A 106 -3.15 13.39 -0.21
N LYS A 107 -4.10 14.08 0.46
CA LYS A 107 -4.76 15.26 -0.10
C LYS A 107 -3.76 16.35 -0.46
N GLN A 108 -2.89 16.69 0.48
CA GLN A 108 -1.86 17.71 0.27
C GLN A 108 -0.98 17.34 -0.93
N LYS A 109 -0.53 16.08 -0.99
CA LYS A 109 0.28 15.59 -2.11
C LYS A 109 -0.44 15.72 -3.46
N LEU A 110 -1.73 15.36 -3.52
CA LEU A 110 -2.54 15.48 -4.73
C LEU A 110 -2.76 16.94 -5.13
N ILE A 111 -3.05 17.82 -4.18
CA ILE A 111 -3.22 19.25 -4.41
C ILE A 111 -1.93 19.87 -4.95
N SER A 112 -0.80 19.62 -4.29
CA SER A 112 0.51 20.12 -4.72
C SER A 112 0.87 19.61 -6.12
N ALA A 113 0.69 18.31 -6.39
CA ALA A 113 0.94 17.74 -7.71
C ALA A 113 0.04 18.36 -8.79
N TYR A 114 -1.22 18.61 -8.46
CA TYR A 114 -2.18 19.20 -9.40
C TYR A 114 -1.89 20.68 -9.72
N ILE A 115 -1.55 21.48 -8.69
CA ILE A 115 -1.17 22.88 -8.87
C ILE A 115 0.07 22.96 -9.75
N LEU A 116 1.12 22.19 -9.44
CA LEU A 116 2.35 22.20 -10.24
C LEU A 116 2.09 21.86 -11.71
N GLN A 117 1.22 20.89 -12.01
CA GLN A 117 0.87 20.49 -13.38
C GLN A 117 -0.01 21.52 -14.12
N THR A 118 -0.62 22.47 -13.42
CA THR A 118 -1.52 23.47 -14.04
C THR A 118 -0.81 24.79 -14.33
N TYR A 119 0.30 25.06 -13.64
CA TYR A 119 1.09 26.29 -13.77
C TYR A 119 2.41 26.11 -14.54
N TYR A 120 2.79 24.86 -14.85
CA TYR A 120 3.87 24.49 -15.77
C TYR A 120 3.30 23.65 -16.91
#